data_AF-X8H3G7-F1
#
_entry.id   AF-X8H3G7-F1
#
_cell.length_a   1.000
_cell.length_b   1.000
_cell.length_c   1.000
_cell.angle_alpha   90.00
_cell.angle_beta   90.00
_cell.angle_gamma   90.00
#
_symmetry.space_group_name_H-M   'P 1'
#
loop_
_entity.id
_entity.type
_entity.pdbx_description
1 polymer ?
#
loop_
_entity_poly.entity_id
_entity_poly.type
_entity_poly.pdbx_seq_one_letter_code
_entity_poly.pdbx_strand_id
1 'polypeptide(L)'
;MKRIPIGLSDFKELIEEDFYYFDKTKFIDEVIKDGAKVKLFTRPRRFGKTLNMSMLKYFFDIKEAEENRKLFRGLYIEKTESYKEQGQYPVIFLSLKDLKARTWEEMERKIIITLSDFFSEYEYLLNELTGINFENLKNIIYKKASIDDLTTALKFLTKILYEKYNKKVVVLVDEYDSPLVSAYINGYYERAKDFFKTFYSLVLKDNNYLQMGILTGIIRVIKAGIFSK
;
A
#
# COMPACT_ATOMS: atom_id res chain seq x y z
N MET A 1 6.12 -27.53 20.10
CA MET A 1 5.69 -26.19 20.57
C MET A 1 5.96 -25.22 19.42
N LYS A 2 4.97 -24.44 18.97
CA LYS A 2 5.17 -23.53 17.82
C LYS A 2 6.14 -22.39 18.19
N ARG A 3 6.96 -21.95 17.25
CA ARG A 3 7.93 -20.84 17.42
C ARG A 3 7.18 -19.51 17.55
N ILE A 4 7.68 -18.57 18.35
CA ILE A 4 7.12 -17.21 18.42
C ILE A 4 7.72 -16.37 17.26
N PRO A 5 6.90 -15.74 16.41
CA PRO A 5 7.36 -15.01 15.22
C PRO A 5 7.89 -13.61 15.57
N ILE A 6 9.00 -13.52 16.31
CA ILE A 6 9.59 -12.24 16.72
C ILE A 6 10.20 -11.55 15.50
N GLY A 7 9.72 -10.34 15.19
CA GLY A 7 10.23 -9.54 14.06
C GLY A 7 9.66 -9.91 12.69
N LEU A 8 8.82 -10.94 12.62
CA LEU A 8 8.16 -11.36 11.39
C LEU A 8 7.00 -10.43 11.03
N SER A 9 6.98 -9.96 9.79
CA SER A 9 5.96 -9.05 9.27
C SER A 9 5.22 -9.58 8.05
N ASP A 10 5.58 -10.77 7.57
CA ASP A 10 4.94 -11.40 6.43
C ASP A 10 3.93 -12.46 6.90
N PHE A 11 2.67 -12.31 6.47
CA PHE A 11 1.59 -13.20 6.87
C PHE A 11 1.70 -14.58 6.21
N LYS A 12 2.19 -14.65 4.98
CA LYS A 12 2.35 -15.92 4.25
C LYS A 12 3.44 -16.76 4.92
N GLU A 13 4.62 -16.19 5.16
CA GLU A 13 5.71 -16.84 5.88
C GLU A 13 5.25 -17.31 7.27
N LEU A 14 4.49 -16.48 7.99
CA LEU A 14 3.98 -16.82 9.31
C LEU A 14 3.09 -18.08 9.32
N ILE A 15 2.22 -18.23 8.30
CA ILE A 15 1.32 -19.38 8.17
C ILE A 15 2.07 -20.61 7.63
N GLU A 16 2.90 -20.45 6.60
CA GLU A 16 3.61 -21.55 5.94
C GLU A 16 4.67 -22.19 6.84
N GLU A 17 5.37 -21.40 7.65
CA GLU A 17 6.41 -21.87 8.58
C GLU A 17 5.87 -22.37 9.95
N ASP A 18 4.54 -22.49 10.05
CA ASP A 18 3.79 -22.96 11.23
C ASP A 18 4.17 -22.23 12.53
N PHE A 19 4.32 -20.90 12.47
CA PHE A 19 4.57 -20.09 13.66
C PHE A 19 3.33 -20.02 14.56
N TYR A 20 3.56 -19.67 15.84
CA TYR A 20 2.45 -19.38 16.75
C TYR A 20 1.72 -18.12 16.26
N TYR A 21 0.48 -18.29 15.82
CA TYR A 21 -0.36 -17.22 15.31
C TYR A 21 -1.63 -17.09 16.14
N PHE A 22 -1.89 -15.87 16.62
CA PHE A 22 -3.21 -15.51 17.13
C PHE A 22 -4.04 -15.00 15.97
N ASP A 23 -5.13 -15.71 15.65
CA ASP A 23 -5.97 -15.39 14.50
C ASP A 23 -6.57 -13.97 14.58
N LYS A 24 -6.08 -13.10 13.69
CA LYS A 24 -6.53 -11.71 13.52
C LYS A 24 -7.37 -11.51 12.26
N THR A 25 -7.78 -12.59 11.58
CA THR A 25 -8.49 -12.48 10.30
C THR A 25 -9.88 -11.87 10.41
N LYS A 26 -10.45 -11.76 11.63
CA LYS A 26 -11.62 -10.90 11.90
C LYS A 26 -11.42 -9.45 11.43
N PHE A 27 -10.18 -8.96 11.46
CA PHE A 27 -9.85 -7.62 10.94
C PHE A 27 -10.20 -7.44 9.46
N ILE A 28 -10.08 -8.49 8.65
CA ILE A 28 -10.46 -8.47 7.22
C ILE A 28 -11.97 -8.23 7.09
N ASP A 29 -12.77 -8.95 7.89
CA ASP A 29 -14.22 -8.82 7.92
C ASP A 29 -14.66 -7.41 8.34
N GLU A 30 -14.01 -6.84 9.35
CA GLU A 30 -14.23 -5.45 9.80
C GLU A 30 -13.89 -4.44 8.70
N VAL A 31 -12.78 -4.65 7.96
CA VAL A 31 -12.36 -3.80 6.85
C VAL A 31 -13.36 -3.84 5.69
N ILE A 32 -13.92 -5.00 5.37
CA ILE A 32 -14.88 -5.16 4.27
C ILE A 32 -16.23 -4.54 4.63
N LYS A 33 -16.69 -4.72 5.87
CA LYS A 33 -18.00 -4.24 6.34
C LYS A 33 -18.03 -2.73 6.64
N ASP A 34 -16.87 -2.12 6.86
CA ASP A 34 -16.79 -0.67 7.06
C ASP A 34 -17.04 0.07 5.73
N GLY A 35 -18.07 0.93 5.73
CA GLY A 35 -18.53 1.68 4.56
C GLY A 35 -17.60 2.81 4.08
N ALA A 36 -16.54 3.13 4.81
CA ALA A 36 -15.56 4.12 4.38
C ALA A 36 -14.70 3.60 3.22
N LYS A 37 -14.69 4.33 2.09
CA LYS A 37 -13.84 3.97 0.95
C LYS A 37 -12.35 4.08 1.26
N VAL A 38 -11.96 4.98 2.17
CA VAL A 38 -10.58 5.18 2.62
C VAL A 38 -10.54 5.06 4.13
N LYS A 39 -9.72 4.13 4.62
CA LYS A 39 -9.63 3.76 6.03
C LYS A 39 -8.23 4.07 6.55
N LEU A 40 -8.16 4.73 7.70
CA LEU A 40 -6.90 5.06 8.37
C LEU A 40 -6.80 4.37 9.73
N PHE A 41 -5.77 3.55 9.89
CA PHE A 41 -5.45 2.89 11.16
C PHE A 41 -4.27 3.58 11.85
N THR A 42 -4.57 4.61 12.66
CA THR A 42 -3.56 5.32 13.48
C THR A 42 -3.25 4.57 14.76
N ARG A 43 -1.97 4.26 15.06
CA ARG A 43 -1.62 3.61 16.35
C ARG A 43 -0.16 3.85 16.79
N PRO A 44 0.13 3.70 18.10
CA PRO A 44 1.50 3.61 18.65
C PRO A 44 2.34 2.46 18.04
N ARG A 45 3.68 2.56 18.17
CA ARG A 45 4.69 1.65 17.58
C ARG A 45 4.53 0.19 18.07
N ARG A 46 4.93 -0.77 17.21
CA ARG A 46 5.08 -2.24 17.49
C ARG A 46 3.81 -3.09 17.59
N PHE A 47 2.68 -2.65 17.03
CA PHE A 47 1.40 -3.38 17.13
C PHE A 47 1.10 -4.39 15.98
N GLY A 48 2.12 -4.94 15.32
CA GLY A 48 1.94 -5.96 14.25
C GLY A 48 1.17 -5.46 13.02
N LYS A 49 1.27 -4.17 12.67
CA LYS A 49 0.53 -3.58 11.54
C LYS A 49 0.98 -4.10 10.19
N THR A 50 2.30 -4.19 9.95
CA THR A 50 2.83 -4.68 8.68
C THR A 50 2.37 -6.11 8.40
N LEU A 51 2.27 -6.95 9.45
CA LEU A 51 1.67 -8.28 9.37
C LEU A 51 0.19 -8.24 8.96
N ASN A 52 -0.59 -7.31 9.52
CA ASN A 52 -1.99 -7.16 9.10
C ASN A 52 -2.11 -6.61 7.68
N MET A 53 -1.19 -5.74 7.24
CA MET A 53 -1.18 -5.20 5.89
C MET A 53 -0.79 -6.29 4.87
N SER A 54 0.19 -7.13 5.18
CA SER A 54 0.53 -8.30 4.35
C SER A 54 -0.62 -9.31 4.33
N MET A 55 -1.29 -9.55 5.46
CA MET A 55 -2.52 -10.37 5.51
C MET A 55 -3.61 -9.82 4.58
N LEU A 56 -3.89 -8.52 4.60
CA LEU A 56 -4.86 -7.89 3.69
C LEU A 56 -4.42 -8.00 2.23
N LYS A 57 -3.12 -7.81 1.95
CA LYS A 57 -2.54 -8.00 0.61
C LYS A 57 -2.86 -9.41 0.11
N TYR A 58 -2.45 -10.45 0.84
CA TYR A 58 -2.69 -11.83 0.44
C TYR A 58 -4.18 -12.17 0.33
N PHE A 59 -5.02 -11.60 1.19
CA PHE A 59 -6.46 -11.85 1.12
C PHE A 59 -7.08 -11.33 -0.17
N PHE A 60 -6.80 -10.08 -0.55
CA PHE A 60 -7.45 -9.45 -1.71
C PHE A 60 -6.80 -9.76 -3.06
N ASP A 61 -5.49 -10.04 -3.08
CA ASP A 61 -4.69 -10.08 -4.31
C ASP A 61 -5.15 -11.17 -5.30
N ILE A 62 -5.53 -10.70 -6.49
CA ILE A 62 -6.01 -11.51 -7.61
C ILE A 62 -4.90 -12.32 -8.29
N LYS A 63 -3.63 -11.89 -8.21
CA LYS A 63 -2.53 -12.54 -8.96
C LYS A 63 -2.28 -13.98 -8.54
N GLU A 64 -2.32 -14.24 -7.23
CA GLU A 64 -2.04 -15.54 -6.64
C GLU A 64 -3.27 -16.07 -5.87
N ALA A 65 -4.48 -15.76 -6.35
CA ALA A 65 -5.73 -15.99 -5.62
C ALA A 65 -5.88 -17.42 -5.07
N GLU A 66 -5.58 -18.45 -5.87
CA GLU A 66 -5.70 -19.85 -5.45
C GLU A 66 -4.63 -20.27 -4.43
N GLU A 67 -3.40 -19.76 -4.56
CA GLU A 67 -2.33 -20.04 -3.60
C GLU A 67 -2.62 -19.34 -2.27
N ASN A 68 -2.96 -18.06 -2.34
CA ASN A 68 -3.27 -17.23 -1.18
C ASN A 68 -4.50 -17.73 -0.42
N ARG A 69 -5.48 -18.35 -1.10
CA ARG A 69 -6.65 -18.95 -0.45
C ARG A 69 -6.26 -19.98 0.60
N LYS A 70 -5.16 -20.71 0.40
CA LYS A 70 -4.69 -21.72 1.36
C LYS A 70 -4.24 -21.10 2.69
N LEU A 71 -3.76 -19.87 2.68
CA LEU A 71 -3.28 -19.14 3.86
C LEU A 71 -4.39 -18.84 4.88
N PHE A 72 -5.65 -18.89 4.44
CA PHE A 72 -6.81 -18.55 5.27
C PHE A 72 -7.60 -19.77 5.76
N ARG A 73 -7.16 -20.98 5.42
CA ARG A 73 -7.85 -22.22 5.82
C ARG A 73 -7.89 -22.38 7.33
N GLY A 74 -9.07 -22.71 7.85
CA GLY A 74 -9.33 -22.89 9.27
C GLY A 74 -9.39 -21.60 10.10
N LEU A 75 -9.07 -20.45 9.50
CA LEU A 75 -9.12 -19.14 10.17
C LEU A 75 -10.56 -18.59 10.21
N TYR A 76 -10.79 -17.61 11.07
CA TYR A 76 -12.09 -16.97 11.27
C TYR A 76 -12.70 -16.49 9.96
N ILE A 77 -11.93 -15.79 9.11
CA ILE A 77 -12.45 -15.15 7.90
C ILE A 77 -13.05 -16.16 6.90
N GLU A 78 -12.52 -17.39 6.83
CA GLU A 78 -13.01 -18.46 5.93
C GLU A 78 -14.49 -18.79 6.18
N LYS A 79 -14.96 -18.59 7.42
CA LYS A 79 -16.32 -18.93 7.86
C LYS A 79 -17.30 -17.76 7.72
N THR A 80 -16.89 -16.64 7.11
CA THR A 80 -17.69 -15.42 6.99
C THR A 80 -18.14 -15.18 5.55
N GLU A 81 -19.21 -14.41 5.36
CA GLU A 81 -19.65 -14.00 4.02
C GLU A 81 -18.57 -13.18 3.29
N SER A 82 -17.80 -12.39 4.04
CA SER A 82 -16.70 -11.57 3.53
C SER A 82 -15.61 -12.38 2.84
N TYR A 83 -15.54 -13.71 3.05
CA TYR A 83 -14.61 -14.59 2.36
C TYR A 83 -14.78 -14.59 0.83
N LYS A 84 -15.96 -14.22 0.32
CA LYS A 84 -16.21 -14.06 -1.13
C LYS A 84 -15.32 -13.02 -1.80
N GLU A 85 -14.77 -12.08 -1.02
CA GLU A 85 -13.87 -11.04 -1.49
C GLU A 85 -12.41 -11.52 -1.67
N GLN A 86 -12.11 -12.77 -1.29
CA GLN A 86 -10.78 -13.34 -1.40
C GLN A 86 -10.35 -13.44 -2.88
N GLY A 87 -9.17 -12.91 -3.17
CA GLY A 87 -8.55 -12.95 -4.51
C GLY A 87 -9.33 -12.21 -5.60
N GLN A 88 -10.18 -11.24 -5.25
CA GLN A 88 -11.05 -10.54 -6.20
C GLN A 88 -10.44 -9.27 -6.81
N TYR A 89 -9.34 -8.75 -6.25
CA TYR A 89 -8.85 -7.41 -6.58
C TYR A 89 -7.36 -7.38 -6.89
N PRO A 90 -6.92 -6.60 -7.89
CA PRO A 90 -5.53 -6.16 -7.93
C PRO A 90 -5.21 -5.33 -6.68
N VAL A 91 -4.06 -5.59 -6.07
CA VAL A 91 -3.59 -4.91 -4.86
C VAL A 91 -2.31 -4.15 -5.14
N ILE A 92 -2.28 -2.87 -4.75
CA ILE A 92 -1.06 -2.07 -4.65
C ILE A 92 -0.68 -2.04 -3.16
N PHE A 93 0.51 -2.50 -2.81
CA PHE A 93 1.02 -2.41 -1.44
C PHE A 93 2.34 -1.65 -1.37
N LEU A 94 2.31 -0.42 -0.84
CA LEU A 94 3.47 0.46 -0.73
C LEU A 94 3.81 0.72 0.74
N SER A 95 5.06 0.51 1.13
CA SER A 95 5.57 0.88 2.45
C SER A 95 6.45 2.11 2.35
N LEU A 96 6.22 3.12 3.19
CA LEU A 96 6.99 4.37 3.22
C LEU A 96 7.88 4.50 4.47
N LYS A 97 8.07 3.39 5.19
CA LYS A 97 8.80 3.33 6.47
C LYS A 97 10.22 3.90 6.40
N ASP A 98 10.89 3.70 5.27
CA ASP A 98 12.31 4.04 5.06
C ASP A 98 12.53 5.41 4.42
N LEU A 99 11.46 6.13 4.06
CA LEU A 99 11.54 7.50 3.57
C LEU A 99 11.81 8.48 4.72
N LYS A 100 13.09 8.55 5.11
CA LYS A 100 13.62 9.50 6.09
C LYS A 100 14.80 10.21 5.49
N ALA A 101 14.89 11.52 5.67
CA ALA A 101 15.96 12.34 5.08
C ALA A 101 16.26 13.57 5.95
N ARG A 102 17.47 14.11 5.83
CA ARG A 102 17.89 15.33 6.54
C ARG A 102 17.60 16.60 5.76
N THR A 103 17.48 16.51 4.44
CA THR A 103 17.10 17.63 3.57
C THR A 103 16.02 17.22 2.58
N TRP A 104 15.40 18.21 1.94
CA TRP A 104 14.41 17.97 0.89
C TRP A 104 15.01 17.26 -0.32
N GLU A 105 16.21 17.65 -0.74
CA GLU A 105 16.91 17.08 -1.90
C GLU A 105 17.30 15.61 -1.66
N GLU A 106 17.57 15.24 -0.39
CA GLU A 106 17.72 13.83 -0.02
C GLU A 106 16.39 13.08 -0.05
N MET A 107 15.29 13.70 0.42
CA MET A 107 13.95 13.12 0.36
C MET A 107 13.51 12.87 -1.10
N GLU A 108 13.68 13.82 -2.00
CA GLU A 108 13.34 13.68 -3.42
C GLU A 108 14.05 12.49 -4.06
N ARG A 109 15.37 12.37 -3.86
CA ARG A 109 16.15 11.23 -4.35
C ARG A 109 15.64 9.91 -3.78
N LYS A 110 15.28 9.88 -2.49
CA LYS A 110 14.73 8.69 -1.84
C LYS A 110 13.35 8.33 -2.38
N ILE A 111 12.47 9.31 -2.62
CA ILE A 111 11.17 9.09 -3.27
C ILE A 111 11.36 8.46 -4.65
N ILE A 112 12.26 9.01 -5.48
CA ILE A 112 12.56 8.49 -6.82
C ILE A 112 13.04 7.03 -6.74
N ILE A 113 14.00 6.73 -5.86
CA ILE A 113 14.53 5.38 -5.70
C ILE A 113 13.45 4.42 -5.20
N THR A 114 12.75 4.76 -4.13
CA THR A 114 11.72 3.90 -3.53
C THR A 114 10.57 3.63 -4.50
N LEU A 115 10.09 4.63 -5.23
CA LEU A 115 9.02 4.43 -6.20
C LEU A 115 9.52 3.66 -7.43
N SER A 116 10.72 3.93 -7.93
CA SER A 116 11.29 3.12 -9.01
C SER A 116 11.41 1.64 -8.64
N ASP A 117 11.97 1.35 -7.47
CA ASP A 117 12.15 -0.02 -6.99
C ASP A 117 10.77 -0.69 -6.79
N PHE A 118 9.80 0.01 -6.21
CA PHE A 118 8.42 -0.49 -6.10
C PHE A 118 7.73 -0.73 -7.45
N PHE A 119 7.91 0.17 -8.43
CA PHE A 119 7.31 0.03 -9.75
C PHE A 119 7.97 -1.08 -10.58
N SER A 120 9.20 -1.49 -10.26
CA SER A 120 9.87 -2.61 -10.93
C SER A 120 9.12 -3.94 -10.76
N GLU A 121 8.36 -4.11 -9.67
CA GLU A 121 7.46 -5.26 -9.47
C GLU A 121 6.36 -5.36 -10.55
N TYR A 122 6.14 -4.27 -11.30
CA TYR A 122 5.16 -4.15 -12.37
C TYR A 122 5.79 -4.08 -13.76
N GLU A 123 7.09 -4.35 -13.90
CA GLU A 123 7.82 -4.32 -15.18
C GLU A 123 7.17 -5.24 -16.24
N TYR A 124 6.57 -6.35 -15.80
CA TYR A 124 5.84 -7.27 -16.68
C TYR A 124 4.70 -6.58 -17.48
N LEU A 125 4.15 -5.47 -16.99
CA LEU A 125 3.12 -4.69 -17.69
C LEU A 125 3.67 -3.97 -18.93
N LEU A 126 4.99 -3.73 -19.03
CA LEU A 126 5.59 -3.09 -20.20
C LEU A 126 5.33 -3.88 -21.49
N ASN A 127 5.15 -5.20 -21.40
CA ASN A 127 4.86 -6.05 -22.55
C ASN A 127 3.42 -5.87 -23.08
N GLU A 128 2.53 -5.27 -22.29
CA GLU A 128 1.11 -5.09 -22.60
C GLU A 128 0.74 -3.62 -22.86
N LEU A 129 1.57 -2.68 -22.39
CA LEU A 129 1.35 -1.24 -22.53
C LEU A 129 1.91 -0.71 -23.84
N THR A 130 1.28 0.33 -24.38
CA THR A 130 1.75 1.07 -25.56
C THR A 130 1.67 2.58 -25.34
N GLY A 131 2.33 3.34 -26.22
CA GLY A 131 2.28 4.80 -26.23
C GLY A 131 2.72 5.43 -24.90
N ILE A 132 1.98 6.44 -24.44
CA ILE A 132 2.35 7.24 -23.26
C ILE A 132 2.38 6.42 -21.97
N ASN A 133 1.50 5.42 -21.82
CA ASN A 133 1.48 4.58 -20.62
C ASN A 133 2.75 3.72 -20.53
N PHE A 134 3.24 3.21 -21.66
CA PHE A 134 4.50 2.47 -21.73
C PHE A 134 5.68 3.36 -21.31
N GLU A 135 5.81 4.54 -21.91
CA GLU A 135 6.90 5.47 -21.59
C GLU A 135 6.85 5.94 -20.14
N ASN A 136 5.68 6.22 -19.59
CA ASN A 136 5.53 6.63 -18.19
C ASN A 136 5.98 5.53 -17.22
N LEU A 137 5.51 4.28 -17.41
CA LEU A 137 5.92 3.17 -16.56
C LEU A 137 7.43 2.94 -16.66
N LYS A 138 7.96 2.91 -17.88
CA LYS A 138 9.38 2.74 -18.17
C LYS A 138 10.23 3.82 -17.50
N ASN A 139 9.82 5.09 -17.59
CA ASN A 139 10.56 6.20 -17.00
C ASN A 139 10.57 6.14 -15.47
N ILE A 140 9.47 5.71 -14.83
CA ILE A 140 9.46 5.49 -13.38
C ILE A 140 10.41 4.35 -13.00
N ILE A 141 10.30 3.19 -13.66
CA ILE A 141 11.15 2.02 -13.38
C ILE A 141 12.64 2.35 -13.55
N TYR A 142 13.02 3.05 -14.61
CA TYR A 142 14.42 3.38 -14.88
C TYR A 142 14.90 4.71 -14.27
N LYS A 143 14.20 5.24 -13.25
CA LYS A 143 14.61 6.46 -12.49
C LYS A 143 14.77 7.71 -13.37
N LYS A 144 14.00 7.81 -14.45
CA LYS A 144 13.96 8.94 -15.39
C LYS A 144 12.79 9.89 -15.15
N ALA A 145 11.79 9.47 -14.38
CA ALA A 145 10.67 10.32 -13.97
C ALA A 145 11.13 11.42 -13.01
N SER A 146 10.63 12.64 -13.20
CA SER A 146 10.84 13.75 -12.27
C SER A 146 10.03 13.57 -10.99
N ILE A 147 10.33 14.37 -9.95
CA ILE A 147 9.54 14.37 -8.73
C ILE A 147 8.07 14.75 -9.01
N ASP A 148 7.84 15.68 -9.94
CA ASP A 148 6.50 16.12 -10.32
C ASP A 148 5.72 15.01 -11.01
N ASP A 149 6.35 14.23 -11.90
CA ASP A 149 5.72 13.05 -12.53
C ASP A 149 5.27 12.04 -11.47
N LEU A 150 6.10 11.84 -10.45
CA LEU A 150 5.86 10.86 -9.38
C LEU A 150 4.67 11.22 -8.49
N THR A 151 4.23 12.48 -8.45
CA THR A 151 3.01 12.88 -7.72
C THR A 151 1.77 12.13 -8.21
N THR A 152 1.75 11.69 -9.47
CA THR A 152 0.61 10.99 -10.07
C THR A 152 0.80 9.46 -10.13
N ALA A 153 1.95 8.95 -9.69
CA ALA A 153 2.39 7.58 -9.97
C ALA A 153 1.39 6.52 -9.50
N LEU A 154 0.89 6.62 -8.25
CA LEU A 154 -0.06 5.64 -7.74
C LEU A 154 -1.41 5.67 -8.46
N LYS A 155 -1.90 6.87 -8.84
CA LYS A 155 -3.11 6.99 -9.66
C LYS A 155 -2.91 6.33 -11.02
N PHE A 156 -1.77 6.59 -11.66
CA PHE A 156 -1.39 5.93 -12.91
C PHE A 156 -1.35 4.40 -12.76
N LEU A 157 -0.73 3.88 -11.70
CA LEU A 157 -0.68 2.44 -11.44
C LEU A 157 -2.09 1.84 -11.24
N THR A 158 -2.98 2.53 -10.53
CA THR A 158 -4.37 2.05 -10.39
C THR A 158 -5.10 1.97 -11.73
N LYS A 159 -4.85 2.91 -12.65
CA LYS A 159 -5.45 2.92 -13.99
C LYS A 159 -4.99 1.71 -14.81
N ILE A 160 -3.68 1.47 -14.90
CA ILE A 160 -3.15 0.37 -15.74
C ILE A 160 -3.51 -1.00 -15.16
N LEU A 161 -3.61 -1.13 -13.83
CA LEU A 161 -4.10 -2.37 -13.21
C LEU A 161 -5.60 -2.58 -13.45
N TYR A 162 -6.40 -1.51 -13.43
CA TYR A 162 -7.80 -1.59 -13.80
C TYR A 162 -7.97 -2.03 -15.26
N GLU A 163 -7.20 -1.44 -16.19
CA GLU A 163 -7.23 -1.80 -17.61
C GLU A 163 -6.86 -3.27 -17.84
N LYS A 164 -5.86 -3.79 -17.10
CA LYS A 164 -5.44 -5.20 -17.20
C LYS A 164 -6.47 -6.18 -16.64
N TYR A 165 -6.98 -5.92 -15.44
CA TYR A 165 -7.80 -6.91 -14.70
C TYR A 165 -9.30 -6.66 -14.83
N ASN A 166 -9.72 -5.52 -15.40
CA ASN A 166 -11.10 -5.04 -15.41
C ASN A 166 -11.75 -5.06 -14.01
N LYS A 167 -10.95 -4.74 -12.99
CA LYS A 167 -11.33 -4.74 -11.57
C LYS A 167 -10.76 -3.49 -10.91
N LYS A 168 -11.55 -2.88 -10.02
CA LYS A 168 -11.07 -1.77 -9.19
C LYS A 168 -9.97 -2.27 -8.24
N VAL A 169 -9.08 -1.35 -7.86
CA VAL A 169 -7.82 -1.65 -7.18
C VAL A 169 -7.93 -1.37 -5.68
N VAL A 170 -7.43 -2.29 -4.86
CA VAL A 170 -7.22 -2.05 -3.43
C VAL A 170 -5.84 -1.44 -3.23
N VAL A 171 -5.76 -0.29 -2.55
CA VAL A 171 -4.49 0.43 -2.30
C VAL A 171 -4.17 0.38 -0.82
N LEU A 172 -3.05 -0.24 -0.48
CA LEU A 172 -2.53 -0.40 0.86
C LEU A 172 -1.26 0.45 1.00
N VAL A 173 -1.23 1.40 1.94
CA VAL A 173 -0.03 2.20 2.23
C VAL A 173 0.36 2.04 3.70
N ASP A 174 1.52 1.43 3.94
CA ASP A 174 2.09 1.27 5.28
C ASP A 174 2.97 2.46 5.65
N GLU A 175 2.82 2.96 6.88
CA GLU A 175 3.56 4.11 7.42
C GLU A 175 3.48 5.37 6.54
N TYR A 176 2.27 5.71 6.09
CA TYR A 176 2.01 6.83 5.17
C TYR A 176 2.53 8.19 5.67
N ASP A 177 2.66 8.36 6.98
CA ASP A 177 3.08 9.59 7.64
C ASP A 177 4.59 9.65 7.93
N SER A 178 5.34 8.55 7.75
CA SER A 178 6.79 8.49 7.99
C SER A 178 7.58 9.60 7.28
N PRO A 179 7.34 9.88 5.98
CA PRO A 179 8.06 10.96 5.28
C PRO A 179 7.78 12.35 5.87
N LEU A 180 6.54 12.58 6.31
CA LEU A 180 6.12 13.87 6.85
C LEU A 180 6.61 14.08 8.28
N VAL A 181 6.67 13.02 9.08
CA VAL A 181 7.33 13.04 10.39
C VAL A 181 8.82 13.37 10.22
N SER A 182 9.50 12.73 9.29
CA SER A 182 10.90 13.03 8.96
C SER A 182 11.07 14.49 8.54
N ALA A 183 10.20 14.98 7.66
CA ALA A 183 10.25 16.35 7.16
C ALA A 183 10.03 17.41 8.24
N TYR A 184 9.11 17.13 9.18
CA TYR A 184 8.88 17.99 10.33
C TYR A 184 10.10 18.09 11.24
N ILE A 185 10.73 16.96 11.57
CA ILE A 185 11.91 16.92 12.44
C ILE A 185 13.11 17.65 11.82
N ASN A 186 13.23 17.60 10.49
CA ASN A 186 14.40 18.13 9.77
C ASN A 186 14.12 19.47 9.04
N GLY A 187 12.97 20.11 9.28
CA GLY A 187 12.72 21.49 8.83
C GLY A 187 12.34 21.68 7.35
N TYR A 188 11.92 20.64 6.63
CA TYR A 188 11.45 20.73 5.23
C TYR A 188 9.99 20.30 5.03
N TYR A 189 9.18 20.43 6.09
CA TYR A 189 7.81 19.94 6.16
C TYR A 189 6.89 20.42 5.02
N GLU A 190 6.87 21.71 4.70
CA GLU A 190 5.94 22.24 3.69
C GLU A 190 6.19 21.63 2.30
N ARG A 191 7.45 21.50 1.87
CA ARG A 191 7.78 20.87 0.57
C ARG A 191 7.33 19.40 0.53
N ALA A 192 7.58 18.65 1.59
CA ALA A 192 7.13 17.25 1.67
C ALA A 192 5.60 17.16 1.71
N LYS A 193 4.94 18.04 2.45
CA LYS A 193 3.49 18.12 2.54
C LYS A 193 2.86 18.40 1.18
N ASP A 194 3.41 19.30 0.38
CA ASP A 194 2.89 19.62 -0.95
C ASP A 194 2.95 18.40 -1.88
N PHE A 195 4.07 17.67 -1.89
CA PHE A 195 4.20 16.42 -2.64
C PHE A 195 3.21 15.36 -2.15
N PHE A 196 3.24 15.02 -0.86
CA PHE A 196 2.44 13.90 -0.32
C PHE A 196 0.94 14.20 -0.28
N LYS A 197 0.53 15.46 -0.11
CA LYS A 197 -0.88 15.87 -0.24
C LYS A 197 -1.41 15.50 -1.63
N THR A 198 -0.68 15.86 -2.68
CA THR A 198 -1.05 15.56 -4.06
C THR A 198 -1.00 14.05 -4.34
N PHE A 199 0.11 13.41 -3.96
CA PHE A 199 0.35 11.98 -4.12
C PHE A 199 -0.78 11.12 -3.55
N TYR A 200 -1.24 11.43 -2.33
CA TYR A 200 -2.35 10.70 -1.70
C TYR A 200 -3.73 11.13 -2.21
N SER A 201 -3.97 12.42 -2.42
CA SER A 201 -5.30 12.90 -2.84
C SER A 201 -5.70 12.31 -4.18
N LEU A 202 -4.77 12.27 -5.14
CA LEU A 202 -5.03 11.77 -6.49
C LEU A 202 -5.42 10.30 -6.53
N VAL A 203 -4.84 9.46 -5.67
CA VAL A 203 -5.16 8.02 -5.64
C VAL A 203 -6.33 7.68 -4.72
N LEU A 204 -6.54 8.44 -3.64
CA LEU A 204 -7.52 8.10 -2.59
C LEU A 204 -8.87 8.82 -2.71
N LYS A 205 -8.93 10.04 -3.26
CA LYS A 205 -10.17 10.83 -3.39
C LYS A 205 -10.66 10.85 -4.84
N ASP A 206 -9.82 11.29 -5.77
CA ASP A 206 -10.20 11.57 -7.16
C ASP A 206 -9.83 10.43 -8.11
N ASN A 207 -10.21 9.21 -7.72
CA ASN A 207 -9.84 7.98 -8.42
C ASN A 207 -11.02 7.01 -8.62
N ASN A 208 -11.48 6.92 -9.87
CA ASN A 208 -12.55 6.01 -10.27
C ASN A 208 -12.12 4.54 -10.29
N TYR A 209 -10.81 4.28 -10.35
CA TYR A 209 -10.23 2.94 -10.36
C TYR A 209 -10.03 2.38 -8.94
N LEU A 210 -10.16 3.20 -7.90
CA LEU A 210 -10.01 2.77 -6.51
C LEU A 210 -11.24 2.00 -6.02
N GLN A 211 -11.02 0.78 -5.53
CA GLN A 211 -11.99 0.01 -4.76
C GLN A 211 -12.01 0.51 -3.31
N MET A 212 -10.86 0.43 -2.65
CA MET A 212 -10.67 0.78 -1.25
C MET A 212 -9.22 1.20 -0.99
N GLY A 213 -9.03 2.22 -0.15
CA GLY A 213 -7.72 2.63 0.35
C GLY A 213 -7.57 2.29 1.83
N ILE A 214 -6.45 1.70 2.23
CA ILE A 214 -6.12 1.41 3.62
C ILE A 214 -4.75 1.98 3.94
N LEU A 215 -4.70 2.86 4.93
CA LEU A 215 -3.49 3.54 5.38
C LEU A 215 -3.16 3.14 6.82
N THR A 216 -1.88 2.99 7.12
CA THR A 216 -1.39 2.87 8.50
C THR A 216 -0.40 3.97 8.82
N GLY A 217 -0.46 4.52 10.04
CA GLY A 217 0.49 5.53 10.49
C GLY A 217 0.41 5.78 11.99
N ILE A 218 1.18 6.75 12.48
CA ILE A 218 1.17 7.19 13.89
C ILE A 218 0.26 8.42 14.05
N ILE A 219 0.36 9.38 13.14
CA ILE A 219 -0.36 10.65 13.15
C ILE A 219 -1.77 10.46 12.58
N ARG A 220 -2.76 11.12 13.19
CA ARG A 220 -4.09 11.27 12.60
C ARG A 220 -4.03 12.27 11.45
N VAL A 221 -4.48 11.83 10.28
CA VAL A 221 -4.68 12.61 9.04
C VAL A 221 -5.14 14.05 9.28
N ILE A 222 -6.04 14.28 10.24
CA ILE A 222 -6.61 15.60 10.55
C ILE A 222 -5.56 16.59 11.08
N LYS A 223 -4.55 16.14 11.84
CA LYS A 223 -3.49 17.03 12.35
C LYS A 223 -2.42 17.37 11.31
N ALA A 224 -2.29 16.56 10.26
CA ALA A 224 -1.23 16.73 9.27
C ALA A 224 -1.64 17.60 8.07
N GLY A 225 -2.89 18.07 7.99
CA GLY A 225 -3.37 18.92 6.89
C GLY A 225 -3.35 18.28 5.48
N ILE A 226 -2.96 17.00 5.37
CA ILE A 226 -2.78 16.26 4.11
C ILE A 226 -4.11 16.05 3.38
N PHE A 227 -5.21 15.97 4.13
CA PHE A 227 -6.53 15.70 3.57
C PHE A 227 -7.57 16.79 3.89
N SER A 228 -7.18 17.87 4.57
CA SER A 228 -8.01 19.06 4.73
C SER A 228 -7.94 19.91 3.46
N LYS A 229 -9.10 20.44 3.04
CA LYS A 229 -9.19 21.43 1.96
C LYS A 229 -8.28 22.61 2.28
#